data_AF-A0A523R8A0-F1
#
_entry.id   AF-A0A523R8A0-F1
#
_cell.length_a   1.000
_cell.length_b   1.000
_cell.length_c   1.000
_cell.angle_alpha   90.00
_cell.angle_beta   90.00
_cell.angle_gamma   90.00
#
_symmetry.space_group_name_H-M   'P 1'
#
loop_
_entity.id
_entity.type
_entity.pdbx_description
1 polymer ?
#
loop_
_entity_poly.entity_id
_entity_poly.type
_entity_poly.pdbx_seq_one_letter_code
_entity_poly.pdbx_strand_id
1 'polypeptide(L)'
;MENEKSVLRWGGLAGILAVIVFIVGMPLYALVDPFTPEGLMTFPDARMAIALSISLSMATAFLSIAFVLVLYRTLQRTSQTIALIGSVLGVIGYIVTALGDASTIVAFAPLSDLYHASGATPETQATVVLLWQTTMGITSTFFFVGGLFMMIGFIALGVAMLGATAFGRRFGRVSIVLGVIGLVGVVASLFVPGLIGMQLMGSTVFANLIFLPLFGWKVYRLSRAAKITEMNTSEE
;
A
#
# COMPACT_ATOMS: atom_id res chain seq x y z
N MET A 1 -19.18 -24.91 -1.12
CA MET A 1 -19.65 -23.51 -1.17
C MET A 1 -19.26 -22.70 0.07
N GLU A 2 -19.33 -23.29 1.26
CA GLU A 2 -18.96 -22.64 2.53
C GLU A 2 -17.50 -22.12 2.57
N ASN A 3 -16.53 -22.88 2.05
CA ASN A 3 -15.14 -22.45 1.96
C ASN A 3 -14.96 -21.22 1.04
N GLU A 4 -15.65 -21.19 -0.11
CA GLU A 4 -15.60 -20.05 -1.04
C GLU A 4 -16.17 -18.77 -0.40
N LYS A 5 -17.25 -18.89 0.38
CA LYS A 5 -17.82 -17.79 1.16
C LYS A 5 -16.86 -17.28 2.22
N SER A 6 -16.22 -18.18 2.96
CA SER A 6 -15.24 -17.83 3.99
C SER A 6 -14.07 -17.04 3.40
N VAL A 7 -13.52 -17.51 2.26
CA VAL A 7 -12.43 -16.82 1.55
C VAL A 7 -12.84 -15.41 1.10
N LEU A 8 -14.03 -15.25 0.50
CA LEU A 8 -14.53 -13.92 0.12
C LEU A 8 -14.74 -13.01 1.34
N ARG A 9 -15.28 -13.54 2.43
CA ARG A 9 -15.51 -12.78 3.66
C ARG A 9 -14.20 -12.26 4.24
N TRP A 10 -13.22 -13.14 4.42
CA TRP A 10 -11.92 -12.78 4.98
C TRP A 10 -11.10 -11.89 4.05
N GLY A 11 -11.14 -12.13 2.74
CA GLY A 11 -10.50 -11.25 1.76
C GLY A 11 -11.10 -9.85 1.77
N GLY A 12 -12.43 -9.74 1.74
CA GLY A 12 -13.11 -8.45 1.82
C GLY A 12 -12.81 -7.68 3.12
N LEU A 13 -12.77 -8.38 4.25
CA LEU A 13 -12.36 -7.82 5.53
C LEU A 13 -10.89 -7.39 5.52
N ALA A 14 -10.00 -8.14 4.88
CA ALA A 14 -8.58 -7.77 4.77
C ALA A 14 -8.41 -6.42 4.06
N GLY A 15 -9.15 -6.17 2.97
CA GLY A 15 -9.12 -4.88 2.28
C GLY A 15 -9.62 -3.72 3.15
N ILE A 16 -10.70 -3.93 3.91
CA ILE A 16 -11.22 -2.91 4.83
C ILE A 16 -10.24 -2.66 5.98
N LEU A 17 -9.73 -3.73 6.60
CA LEU A 17 -8.85 -3.66 7.75
C LEU A 17 -7.50 -3.04 7.41
N ALA A 18 -6.96 -3.30 6.21
CA ALA A 18 -5.74 -2.68 5.73
C ALA A 18 -5.82 -1.14 5.82
N VAL A 19 -6.95 -0.56 5.40
CA VAL A 19 -7.15 0.90 5.42
C VAL A 19 -7.30 1.42 6.84
N ILE A 20 -8.00 0.70 7.71
CA ILE A 20 -8.14 1.07 9.12
C ILE A 20 -6.77 1.11 9.79
N VAL A 21 -5.97 0.05 9.60
CA VAL A 21 -4.60 -0.05 10.13
C VAL A 21 -3.73 1.08 9.59
N PHE A 22 -3.82 1.38 8.30
CA PHE A 22 -3.10 2.47 7.67
C PHE A 22 -3.46 3.85 8.26
N ILE A 23 -4.77 4.13 8.42
CA ILE A 23 -5.25 5.40 9.01
C ILE A 23 -4.79 5.55 10.46
N VAL A 24 -4.77 4.45 11.24
CA VAL A 24 -4.28 4.46 12.62
C VAL A 24 -2.77 4.67 12.67
N GLY A 25 -2.01 4.18 11.69
CA GLY A 25 -0.56 4.37 11.61
C GLY A 25 -0.14 5.80 11.20
N MET A 26 -0.93 6.47 10.35
CA MET A 26 -0.61 7.80 9.80
C MET A 26 -0.19 8.87 10.84
N PRO A 27 -0.91 9.06 11.97
CA PRO A 27 -0.51 10.02 13.00
C PRO A 27 0.89 9.78 13.58
N LEU A 28 1.36 8.53 13.60
CA LEU A 28 2.68 8.19 14.12
C LEU A 28 3.81 8.71 13.22
N TYR A 29 3.60 8.73 11.89
CA TYR A 29 4.54 9.36 10.96
C TYR A 29 4.59 10.89 11.14
N ALA A 30 3.45 11.53 11.42
CA ALA A 30 3.39 12.99 11.55
C ALA A 30 4.11 13.52 12.81
N LEU A 31 4.19 12.70 13.86
CA LEU A 31 4.88 13.05 15.11
C LEU A 31 6.40 12.93 14.98
N VAL A 32 6.86 12.07 14.07
CA VAL A 32 8.26 11.71 13.92
C VAL A 32 8.49 11.34 12.46
N ASP A 33 8.65 12.35 11.60
CA ASP A 33 8.91 12.09 10.19
C ASP A 33 10.39 11.70 10.01
N PRO A 34 10.72 10.40 9.83
CA PRO A 34 12.10 9.95 9.73
C PRO A 34 12.73 10.33 8.38
N PHE A 35 11.92 10.89 7.47
CA PHE A 35 12.31 11.33 6.14
C PHE A 35 12.74 12.80 6.10
N THR A 36 12.90 13.42 7.28
CA THR A 36 13.44 14.78 7.46
C THR A 36 14.81 14.76 8.14
N PRO A 37 15.68 15.76 7.90
CA PRO A 37 16.92 15.92 8.65
C PRO A 37 16.70 15.99 10.17
N GLU A 38 15.62 16.65 10.59
CA GLU A 38 15.20 16.72 12.00
C GLU A 38 14.87 15.33 12.55
N GLY A 39 14.20 14.51 11.74
CA GLY A 39 13.87 13.12 12.06
C GLY A 39 15.09 12.25 12.37
N LEU A 40 16.24 12.51 11.73
CA LEU A 40 17.51 11.84 12.05
C LEU A 40 18.01 12.21 13.44
N MET A 41 17.85 13.48 13.85
CA MET A 41 18.29 13.98 15.16
C MET A 41 17.38 13.50 16.28
N THR A 42 16.07 13.45 16.05
CA THR A 42 15.08 13.01 17.05
C THR A 42 14.83 11.50 17.03
N PHE A 43 15.50 10.76 16.15
CA PHE A 43 15.28 9.33 15.96
C PHE A 43 15.41 8.50 17.26
N PRO A 44 16.40 8.73 18.15
CA PRO A 44 16.51 7.96 19.39
C PRO A 44 15.28 8.07 20.29
N ASP A 45 14.73 9.29 20.43
CA ASP A 45 13.56 9.56 21.27
C ASP A 45 12.28 8.94 20.69
N ALA A 46 12.25 8.76 19.38
CA ALA A 46 11.08 8.35 18.64
C ALA A 46 11.14 6.92 18.07
N ARG A 47 12.24 6.19 18.31
CA ARG A 47 12.51 4.87 17.73
C ARG A 47 11.36 3.89 17.90
N MET A 48 10.71 3.91 19.07
CA MET A 48 9.57 3.04 19.37
C MET A 48 8.32 3.41 18.56
N ALA A 49 8.04 4.71 18.40
CA ALA A 49 6.93 5.20 17.59
C ALA A 49 7.14 4.87 16.11
N ILE A 50 8.36 5.06 15.59
CA ILE A 50 8.75 4.68 14.24
C ILE A 50 8.59 3.16 14.03
N ALA A 51 9.09 2.33 14.96
CA ALA A 51 8.98 0.88 14.87
C ALA A 51 7.52 0.41 14.85
N LEU A 52 6.66 1.01 15.68
CA LEU A 52 5.23 0.73 15.67
C LEU A 52 4.59 1.13 14.34
N SER A 53 4.89 2.33 13.84
CA SER A 53 4.39 2.82 12.57
C SER A 53 4.71 1.88 11.41
N ILE A 54 5.98 1.46 11.31
CA ILE A 54 6.44 0.52 10.28
C ILE A 54 5.76 -0.84 10.43
N SER A 55 5.56 -1.32 11.66
CA SER A 55 4.84 -2.57 11.91
C SER A 55 3.39 -2.51 11.41
N LEU A 56 2.72 -1.36 11.58
CA LEU A 56 1.38 -1.11 11.04
C LEU A 56 1.39 -0.99 9.50
N SER A 57 2.41 -0.37 8.91
CA SER A 57 2.60 -0.34 7.44
C SER A 57 2.82 -1.75 6.89
N MET A 58 3.60 -2.60 7.56
CA MET A 58 3.79 -4.00 7.17
C MET A 58 2.48 -4.79 7.23
N ALA A 59 1.71 -4.61 8.31
CA ALA A 59 0.40 -5.24 8.45
C ALA A 59 -0.57 -4.78 7.35
N THR A 60 -0.55 -3.49 7.01
CA THR A 60 -1.32 -2.92 5.88
C THR A 60 -0.95 -3.59 4.57
N ALA A 61 0.35 -3.72 4.26
CA ALA A 61 0.82 -4.38 3.04
C ALA A 61 0.39 -5.86 2.99
N PHE A 62 0.54 -6.59 4.10
CA PHE A 62 0.13 -7.99 4.18
C PHE A 62 -1.38 -8.18 3.95
N LEU A 63 -2.21 -7.37 4.62
CA LEU A 63 -3.66 -7.40 4.44
C LEU A 63 -4.07 -7.03 3.01
N SER A 64 -3.38 -6.07 2.41
CA SER A 64 -3.62 -5.64 1.03
C SER A 64 -3.25 -6.74 0.02
N ILE A 65 -2.14 -7.44 0.23
CA ILE A 65 -1.75 -8.61 -0.57
C ILE A 65 -2.81 -9.71 -0.45
N ALA A 66 -3.23 -10.05 0.76
CA ALA A 66 -4.26 -11.05 0.99
C ALA A 66 -5.57 -10.68 0.26
N PHE A 67 -5.96 -9.41 0.31
CA PHE A 67 -7.11 -8.89 -0.43
C PHE A 67 -6.94 -9.03 -1.95
N VAL A 68 -5.79 -8.63 -2.51
CA VAL A 68 -5.50 -8.75 -3.96
C VAL A 68 -5.57 -10.21 -4.42
N LEU A 69 -5.05 -11.16 -3.63
CA LEU A 69 -5.12 -12.59 -3.96
C LEU A 69 -6.56 -13.13 -3.98
N VAL A 70 -7.42 -12.65 -3.09
CA VAL A 70 -8.85 -13.00 -3.12
C VAL A 70 -9.54 -12.33 -4.32
N LEU A 71 -9.14 -11.11 -4.67
CA LEU A 71 -9.66 -10.40 -5.83
C LEU A 71 -9.30 -11.13 -7.14
N TYR A 72 -8.05 -11.58 -7.27
CA TYR A 72 -7.60 -12.47 -8.34
C TYR A 72 -8.52 -13.68 -8.47
N ARG A 73 -8.69 -14.42 -7.36
CA ARG A 73 -9.51 -15.64 -7.34
C ARG A 73 -10.95 -15.39 -7.75
N THR A 74 -11.47 -14.19 -7.48
CA THR A 74 -12.83 -13.79 -7.88
C THR A 74 -12.91 -13.46 -9.37
N LEU A 75 -11.87 -12.83 -9.93
CA LEU A 75 -11.84 -12.37 -11.33
C LEU A 75 -11.31 -13.42 -12.32
N GLN A 76 -10.57 -14.43 -11.85
CA GLN A 76 -9.94 -15.43 -12.71
C GLN A 76 -10.94 -16.22 -13.55
N ARG A 77 -12.18 -16.37 -13.07
CA ARG A 77 -13.26 -17.08 -13.80
C ARG A 77 -13.72 -16.35 -15.06
N THR A 78 -13.43 -15.05 -15.18
CA THR A 78 -13.89 -14.24 -16.32
C THR A 78 -12.73 -13.72 -17.17
N SER A 79 -11.63 -13.33 -16.55
CA SER A 79 -10.48 -12.74 -17.26
C SER A 79 -9.17 -13.14 -16.58
N GLN A 80 -8.82 -14.42 -16.68
CA GLN A 80 -7.67 -15.02 -15.99
C GLN A 80 -6.36 -14.25 -16.23
N THR A 81 -5.99 -13.99 -17.48
CA THR A 81 -4.70 -13.38 -17.82
C THR A 81 -4.57 -11.97 -17.26
N ILE A 82 -5.57 -11.11 -17.48
CA ILE A 82 -5.52 -9.72 -17.02
C ILE A 82 -5.61 -9.65 -15.48
N ALA A 83 -6.43 -10.51 -14.86
CA ALA A 83 -6.51 -10.61 -13.41
C ALA A 83 -5.17 -11.05 -12.81
N LEU A 84 -4.48 -12.02 -13.44
CA LEU A 84 -3.16 -12.49 -12.99
C LEU A 84 -2.13 -11.36 -13.08
N ILE A 85 -2.02 -10.69 -14.23
CA ILE A 85 -1.12 -9.56 -14.43
C ILE A 85 -1.37 -8.49 -13.36
N GLY A 86 -2.63 -8.06 -13.22
CA GLY A 86 -2.98 -7.03 -12.25
C GLY A 86 -2.68 -7.40 -10.80
N SER A 87 -2.84 -8.69 -10.46
CA SER A 87 -2.58 -9.19 -9.11
C SER A 87 -1.08 -9.32 -8.83
N VAL A 88 -0.29 -9.83 -9.78
CA VAL A 88 1.17 -9.89 -9.66
C VAL A 88 1.75 -8.49 -9.48
N LEU A 89 1.33 -7.54 -10.33
CA LEU A 89 1.79 -6.16 -10.25
C LEU A 89 1.35 -5.48 -8.94
N GLY A 90 0.10 -5.70 -8.51
CA GLY A 90 -0.39 -5.22 -7.22
C GLY A 90 0.42 -5.75 -6.05
N VAL A 91 0.70 -7.06 -6.02
CA VAL A 91 1.49 -7.72 -4.96
C VAL A 91 2.92 -7.19 -4.95
N ILE A 92 3.58 -7.10 -6.10
CA ILE A 92 4.91 -6.49 -6.22
C ILE A 92 4.87 -5.06 -5.67
N GLY A 93 3.87 -4.28 -6.07
CA GLY A 93 3.69 -2.90 -5.59
C GLY A 93 3.65 -2.79 -4.07
N TYR A 94 2.85 -3.63 -3.41
CA TYR A 94 2.76 -3.67 -1.94
C TYR A 94 4.05 -4.14 -1.27
N ILE A 95 4.71 -5.18 -1.80
CA ILE A 95 5.99 -5.67 -1.25
C ILE A 95 7.07 -4.59 -1.35
N VAL A 96 7.20 -3.96 -2.51
CA VAL A 96 8.22 -2.93 -2.74
C VAL A 96 7.95 -1.71 -1.85
N THR A 97 6.69 -1.29 -1.70
CA THR A 97 6.32 -0.21 -0.77
C THR A 97 6.70 -0.57 0.68
N ALA A 98 6.40 -1.80 1.11
CA ALA A 98 6.75 -2.29 2.43
C ALA A 98 8.26 -2.34 2.67
N LEU A 99 9.06 -2.68 1.66
CA LEU A 99 10.53 -2.60 1.75
C LEU A 99 11.02 -1.16 1.92
N GLY A 100 10.36 -0.19 1.29
CA GLY A 100 10.59 1.24 1.52
C GLY A 100 10.40 1.61 2.99
N ASP A 101 9.28 1.22 3.59
CA ASP A 101 8.99 1.48 5.01
C ASP A 101 10.00 0.79 5.94
N ALA A 102 10.31 -0.49 5.69
CA ALA A 102 11.26 -1.26 6.49
C ALA A 102 12.68 -0.67 6.47
N SER A 103 13.06 -0.02 5.38
CA SER A 103 14.36 0.65 5.24
C SER A 103 14.60 1.71 6.31
N THR A 104 13.54 2.30 6.88
CA THR A 104 13.64 3.28 7.96
C THR A 104 14.35 2.70 9.20
N ILE A 105 14.05 1.45 9.59
CA ILE A 105 14.72 0.83 10.75
C ILE A 105 16.06 0.24 10.35
N VAL A 106 16.12 -0.40 9.17
CA VAL A 106 17.33 -1.12 8.74
C VAL A 106 18.46 -0.18 8.36
N ALA A 107 18.13 1.00 7.82
CA ALA A 107 19.12 1.95 7.32
C ALA A 107 19.20 3.24 8.16
N PHE A 108 18.10 3.81 8.64
CA PHE A 108 18.18 5.11 9.34
C PHE A 108 18.57 4.96 10.81
N ALA A 109 18.22 3.86 11.48
CA ALA A 109 18.61 3.66 12.88
C ALA A 109 20.16 3.60 13.04
N PRO A 110 20.92 2.83 12.23
CA PRO A 110 22.38 2.86 12.29
C PRO A 110 22.98 4.23 11.98
N LEU A 111 22.39 4.99 11.04
CA LEU A 111 22.84 6.35 10.72
C LEU A 111 22.60 7.30 11.91
N SER A 112 21.45 7.19 12.58
CA SER A 112 21.19 7.92 13.82
C SER A 112 22.19 7.56 14.91
N ASP A 113 22.51 6.28 15.09
CA ASP A 113 23.48 5.83 16.10
C ASP A 113 24.88 6.42 15.82
N LEU A 114 25.29 6.51 14.55
CA LEU A 114 26.54 7.19 14.14
C LEU A 114 26.50 8.70 14.38
N TYR A 115 25.36 9.35 14.14
CA TYR A 115 25.18 10.78 14.37
C TYR A 115 25.32 11.16 15.84
N HIS A 116 24.86 10.28 16.74
CA HIS A 116 24.84 10.50 18.20
C HIS A 116 26.02 9.83 18.95
N ALA A 117 27.02 9.29 18.24
CA ALA A 117 28.15 8.64 18.88
C ALA A 117 28.97 9.62 19.75
N SER A 118 29.50 9.14 20.88
CA SER A 118 30.21 9.96 21.89
C SER A 118 31.50 10.65 21.41
N GLY A 119 31.96 10.37 20.19
CA GLY A 119 33.09 11.03 19.52
C GLY A 119 32.72 11.68 18.18
N ALA A 120 31.43 11.85 17.87
CA ALA A 120 30.99 12.46 16.63
C ALA A 120 31.40 13.94 16.58
N THR A 121 32.25 14.29 15.62
CA THR A 121 32.61 15.68 15.34
C THR A 121 31.56 16.34 14.44
N PRO A 122 31.51 17.68 14.33
CA PRO A 122 30.62 18.34 13.37
C PRO A 122 30.81 17.87 11.92
N GLU A 123 32.05 17.56 11.53
CA GLU A 123 32.36 17.01 10.21
C GLU A 123 31.82 15.58 10.03
N THR A 124 31.93 14.74 11.07
CA THR A 124 31.32 13.40 11.08
C THR A 124 29.79 13.49 10.97
N GLN A 125 29.16 14.39 11.72
CA GLN A 125 27.71 14.60 11.67
C GLN A 125 27.25 15.08 10.29
N ALA A 126 27.95 16.04 9.68
CA ALA A 126 27.67 16.49 8.32
C ALA A 126 27.80 15.34 7.30
N THR A 127 28.80 14.48 7.46
CA THR A 127 28.99 13.29 6.62
C THR A 127 27.83 12.30 6.77
N VAL A 128 27.38 12.05 8.01
CA VAL A 128 26.23 11.17 8.27
C VAL A 128 24.94 11.73 7.66
N VAL A 129 24.74 13.05 7.69
CA VAL A 129 23.59 13.70 7.03
C VAL A 129 23.61 13.46 5.51
N LEU A 130 24.78 13.54 4.87
CA LEU A 130 24.91 13.24 3.43
C LEU A 130 24.62 11.75 3.11
N LEU A 131 25.08 10.84 3.97
CA LEU A 131 24.75 9.41 3.86
C LEU A 131 23.26 9.15 4.02
N TRP A 132 22.62 9.84 4.95
CA TRP A 132 21.17 9.79 5.14
C TRP A 132 20.42 10.31 3.91
N GLN A 133 20.81 11.46 3.34
CA GLN A 133 20.21 11.98 2.09
C GLN A 133 20.35 11.03 0.91
N THR A 134 21.49 10.35 0.79
CA THR A 134 21.71 9.33 -0.24
C THR A 134 20.79 8.13 -0.02
N THR A 135 20.69 7.66 1.22
CA THR A 135 19.81 6.55 1.61
C THR A 135 18.34 6.89 1.35
N MET A 136 17.94 8.13 1.65
CA MET A 136 16.62 8.69 1.35
C MET A 136 16.26 8.58 -0.14
N GLY A 137 17.19 8.90 -1.04
CA GLY A 137 16.98 8.76 -2.47
C GLY A 137 16.73 7.30 -2.89
N ILE A 138 17.47 6.36 -2.30
CA ILE A 138 17.28 4.93 -2.51
C ILE A 138 15.93 4.47 -1.97
N THR A 139 15.58 4.85 -0.73
CA THR A 139 14.28 4.53 -0.11
C THR A 139 13.11 5.09 -0.91
N SER A 140 13.22 6.32 -1.41
CA SER A 140 12.20 6.96 -2.26
C SER A 140 11.97 6.20 -3.57
N THR A 141 12.99 5.53 -4.10
CA THR A 141 12.87 4.70 -5.30
C THR A 141 11.95 3.50 -5.05
N PHE A 142 11.95 2.90 -3.85
CA PHE A 142 10.99 1.85 -3.50
C PHE A 142 9.56 2.36 -3.52
N PHE A 143 9.28 3.53 -2.95
CA PHE A 143 7.93 4.12 -2.98
C PHE A 143 7.49 4.45 -4.41
N PHE A 144 8.38 4.98 -5.24
CA PHE A 144 8.11 5.22 -6.66
C PHE A 144 7.76 3.92 -7.40
N VAL A 145 8.62 2.90 -7.32
CA VAL A 145 8.44 1.62 -8.03
C VAL A 145 7.22 0.88 -7.49
N GLY A 146 7.02 0.90 -6.16
CA GLY A 146 5.87 0.32 -5.49
C GLY A 146 4.56 0.95 -5.95
N GLY A 147 4.50 2.28 -5.95
CA GLY A 147 3.38 3.06 -6.48
C GLY A 147 3.10 2.77 -7.95
N LEU A 148 4.14 2.74 -8.79
CA LEU A 148 4.04 2.45 -10.22
C LEU A 148 3.37 1.09 -10.47
N PHE A 149 3.92 0.02 -9.91
CA PHE A 149 3.38 -1.33 -10.12
C PHE A 149 1.99 -1.51 -9.52
N MET A 150 1.75 -0.95 -8.35
CA MET A 150 0.45 -1.00 -7.70
C MET A 150 -0.64 -0.34 -8.57
N MET A 151 -0.36 0.83 -9.14
CA MET A 151 -1.33 1.56 -9.97
C MET A 151 -1.59 0.86 -11.30
N ILE A 152 -0.56 0.31 -11.96
CA ILE A 152 -0.76 -0.53 -13.14
C ILE A 152 -1.58 -1.78 -12.77
N GLY A 153 -1.33 -2.35 -11.59
CA GLY A 153 -2.12 -3.44 -11.02
C GLY A 153 -3.60 -3.08 -10.90
N PHE A 154 -3.93 -1.91 -10.37
CA PHE A 154 -5.31 -1.42 -10.24
C PHE A 154 -5.98 -1.22 -11.60
N ILE A 155 -5.25 -0.71 -12.60
CA ILE A 155 -5.78 -0.58 -13.96
C ILE A 155 -6.12 -1.96 -14.52
N ALA A 156 -5.19 -2.91 -14.47
CA ALA A 156 -5.40 -4.26 -14.99
C ALA A 156 -6.55 -4.99 -14.27
N LEU A 157 -6.58 -4.94 -12.94
CA LEU A 157 -7.70 -5.48 -12.15
C LEU A 157 -9.03 -4.84 -12.54
N GLY A 158 -9.03 -3.53 -12.78
CA GLY A 158 -10.20 -2.80 -13.25
C GLY A 158 -10.69 -3.24 -14.63
N VAL A 159 -9.76 -3.47 -15.57
CA VAL A 159 -10.08 -4.03 -16.89
C VAL A 159 -10.70 -5.43 -16.73
N ALA A 160 -10.13 -6.29 -15.89
CA ALA A 160 -10.67 -7.61 -15.61
C ALA A 160 -12.10 -7.57 -15.01
N MET A 161 -12.41 -6.55 -14.19
CA MET A 161 -13.74 -6.35 -13.61
C MET A 161 -14.81 -5.94 -14.64
N LEU A 162 -14.43 -5.36 -15.79
CA LEU A 162 -15.42 -4.89 -16.78
C LEU A 162 -16.29 -6.02 -17.34
N GLY A 163 -15.73 -7.23 -17.45
CA GLY A 163 -16.43 -8.43 -17.90
C GLY A 163 -17.08 -9.25 -16.79
N ALA A 164 -16.67 -9.06 -15.52
CA ALA A 164 -17.11 -9.89 -14.41
C ALA A 164 -18.50 -9.45 -13.91
N THR A 165 -19.51 -10.32 -13.98
CA THR A 165 -20.89 -10.03 -13.52
C THR A 165 -20.96 -9.58 -12.06
N ALA A 166 -20.08 -10.11 -11.21
CA ALA A 166 -20.00 -9.75 -9.80
C ALA A 166 -19.64 -8.26 -9.57
N PHE A 167 -18.82 -7.66 -10.44
CA PHE A 167 -18.35 -6.28 -10.33
C PHE A 167 -19.00 -5.36 -11.36
N GLY A 168 -18.93 -5.74 -12.64
CA GLY A 168 -19.46 -5.01 -13.77
C GLY A 168 -18.70 -3.72 -14.10
N ARG A 169 -19.21 -3.02 -15.11
CA ARG A 169 -18.55 -1.84 -15.71
C ARG A 169 -18.28 -0.70 -14.73
N ARG A 170 -19.16 -0.49 -13.73
CA ARG A 170 -19.01 0.62 -12.76
C ARG A 170 -17.75 0.43 -11.92
N PHE A 171 -17.62 -0.72 -11.28
CA PHE A 171 -16.47 -1.05 -10.43
C PHE A 171 -15.17 -1.13 -11.24
N GLY A 172 -15.21 -1.72 -12.45
CA GLY A 172 -14.04 -1.74 -13.32
C GLY A 172 -13.56 -0.34 -13.72
N ARG A 173 -14.47 0.57 -14.10
CA ARG A 173 -14.13 1.96 -14.42
C ARG A 173 -13.54 2.71 -13.23
N VAL A 174 -14.09 2.55 -12.03
CA VAL A 174 -13.55 3.19 -10.83
C VAL A 174 -12.12 2.73 -10.56
N SER A 175 -11.86 1.42 -10.63
CA SER A 175 -10.51 0.85 -10.47
C SER A 175 -9.52 1.43 -11.48
N ILE A 176 -9.93 1.52 -12.76
CA ILE A 176 -9.10 2.11 -13.82
C ILE A 176 -8.82 3.58 -13.53
N VAL A 177 -9.83 4.38 -13.17
CA VAL A 177 -9.66 5.81 -12.89
C VAL A 177 -8.72 6.03 -11.70
N LEU A 178 -8.89 5.27 -10.60
CA LEU A 178 -7.99 5.35 -9.45
C LEU A 178 -6.55 5.01 -9.83
N GLY A 179 -6.37 3.92 -10.59
CA GLY A 179 -5.05 3.52 -11.08
C GLY A 179 -4.43 4.56 -12.01
N VAL A 180 -5.20 5.16 -12.93
CA VAL A 180 -4.71 6.22 -13.83
C VAL A 180 -4.31 7.47 -13.06
N ILE A 181 -5.13 7.93 -12.12
CA ILE A 181 -4.83 9.11 -11.29
C ILE A 181 -3.52 8.89 -10.52
N GLY A 182 -3.39 7.75 -9.84
CA GLY A 182 -2.19 7.43 -9.09
C GLY A 182 -0.96 7.25 -9.98
N LEU A 183 -1.13 6.63 -11.15
CA LEU A 183 -0.04 6.43 -12.13
C LEU A 183 0.47 7.77 -12.66
N VAL A 184 -0.44 8.67 -13.05
CA VAL A 184 -0.09 10.01 -13.51
C VAL A 184 0.64 10.77 -12.41
N GLY A 185 0.15 10.71 -11.16
CA GLY A 185 0.82 11.40 -10.05
C GLY A 185 2.22 10.85 -9.75
N VAL A 186 2.42 9.53 -9.74
CA VAL A 186 3.74 8.92 -9.59
C VAL A 186 4.68 9.32 -10.72
N VAL A 187 4.25 9.22 -11.97
CA VAL A 187 5.10 9.58 -13.11
C VAL A 187 5.42 11.08 -13.11
N ALA A 188 4.43 11.93 -12.83
CA ALA A 188 4.63 13.38 -12.74
C ALA A 188 5.60 13.76 -11.62
N SER A 189 5.62 13.02 -10.50
CA SER A 189 6.52 13.30 -9.38
C SER A 189 8.01 13.22 -9.76
N LEU A 190 8.38 12.47 -10.81
CA LEU A 190 9.76 12.41 -11.31
C LEU A 190 10.27 13.74 -11.88
N PHE A 191 9.35 14.58 -12.36
CA PHE A 191 9.67 15.82 -13.07
C PHE A 191 9.46 17.05 -12.20
N VAL A 192 8.96 16.88 -10.97
CA VAL A 192 8.61 17.97 -10.06
C VAL A 192 9.36 17.79 -8.74
N PRO A 193 10.40 18.59 -8.45
CA PRO A 193 11.15 18.47 -7.22
C PRO A 193 10.38 19.01 -6.00
N GLY A 194 10.84 18.60 -4.81
CA GLY A 194 10.37 19.14 -3.53
C GLY A 194 8.97 18.68 -3.12
N LEU A 195 8.29 19.52 -2.33
CA LEU A 195 7.00 19.21 -1.71
C LEU A 195 5.91 18.87 -2.72
N ILE A 196 5.89 19.55 -3.87
CA ILE A 196 4.88 19.32 -4.91
C ILE A 196 5.05 17.91 -5.50
N GLY A 197 6.29 17.46 -5.75
CA GLY A 197 6.57 16.09 -6.19
C GLY A 197 6.07 15.05 -5.19
N MET A 198 6.33 15.26 -3.90
CA MET A 198 5.83 14.37 -2.83
C MET A 198 4.29 14.32 -2.79
N GLN A 199 3.60 15.45 -2.94
CA GLN A 199 2.14 15.49 -3.01
C GLN A 199 1.59 14.75 -4.23
N LEU A 200 2.25 14.87 -5.39
CA LEU A 200 1.89 14.12 -6.60
C LEU A 200 2.05 12.61 -6.39
N MET A 201 3.13 12.17 -5.75
CA MET A 201 3.31 10.77 -5.38
C MET A 201 2.22 10.29 -4.41
N GLY A 202 1.76 11.17 -3.50
CA GLY A 202 0.66 10.92 -2.55
C GLY A 202 -0.68 10.56 -3.21
N SER A 203 -0.87 10.84 -4.50
CA SER A 203 -2.04 10.36 -5.27
C SER A 203 -2.20 8.83 -5.23
N THR A 204 -1.10 8.08 -5.10
CA THR A 204 -1.13 6.62 -4.93
C THR A 204 -1.74 6.19 -3.61
N VAL A 205 -1.39 6.91 -2.53
CA VAL A 205 -1.96 6.71 -1.21
C VAL A 205 -3.46 6.99 -1.25
N PHE A 206 -3.88 8.09 -1.87
CA PHE A 206 -5.30 8.39 -2.06
C PHE A 206 -6.04 7.33 -2.87
N ALA A 207 -5.45 6.87 -3.98
CA ALA A 207 -6.02 5.78 -4.77
C ALA A 207 -6.18 4.51 -3.92
N ASN A 208 -5.20 4.21 -3.07
CA ASN A 208 -5.21 3.06 -2.16
C ASN A 208 -6.30 3.17 -1.08
N LEU A 209 -6.41 4.34 -0.43
CA LEU A 209 -7.42 4.68 0.57
C LEU A 209 -8.85 4.53 0.05
N ILE A 210 -9.06 4.68 -1.27
CA ILE A 210 -10.38 4.49 -1.89
C ILE A 210 -10.54 3.06 -2.42
N PHE A 211 -9.51 2.49 -3.03
CA PHE A 211 -9.57 1.17 -3.66
C PHE A 211 -9.83 0.07 -2.61
N LEU A 212 -8.97 -0.05 -1.60
CA LEU A 212 -9.03 -1.13 -0.63
C LEU A 212 -10.38 -1.26 0.10
N PRO A 213 -10.97 -0.20 0.68
CA PRO A 213 -12.23 -0.33 1.39
C PRO A 213 -13.41 -0.48 0.43
N LEU A 214 -13.39 0.17 -0.74
CA LEU A 214 -14.47 0.06 -1.73
C LEU A 214 -14.59 -1.37 -2.27
N PHE A 215 -13.48 -1.92 -2.74
CA PHE A 215 -13.48 -3.27 -3.31
C PHE A 215 -13.49 -4.34 -2.22
N GLY A 216 -12.88 -4.09 -1.05
CA GLY A 216 -13.00 -4.94 0.13
C GLY A 216 -14.47 -5.10 0.57
N TRP A 217 -15.20 -3.99 0.69
CA TRP A 217 -16.63 -4.00 0.98
C TRP A 217 -17.44 -4.74 -0.07
N LYS A 218 -17.14 -4.52 -1.36
CA LYS A 218 -17.80 -5.22 -2.46
C LYS A 218 -17.61 -6.73 -2.37
N VAL A 219 -16.38 -7.20 -2.16
CA VAL A 219 -16.06 -8.62 -1.99
C VAL A 219 -16.72 -9.20 -0.74
N TYR A 220 -16.72 -8.46 0.37
CA TYR A 220 -17.42 -8.85 1.59
C TYR A 220 -18.93 -9.03 1.37
N ARG A 221 -19.58 -8.12 0.63
CA ARG A 221 -21.01 -8.24 0.28
C ARG A 221 -21.33 -9.47 -0.58
N LEU A 222 -20.43 -9.87 -1.48
CA LEU A 222 -20.60 -11.09 -2.27
C LEU A 222 -20.68 -12.33 -1.38
N SER A 223 -19.90 -12.39 -0.30
CA SER A 223 -19.97 -13.49 0.69
C SER A 223 -21.35 -13.58 1.37
N ARG A 224 -22.02 -12.45 1.59
CA ARG A 224 -23.36 -12.39 2.21
C ARG A 224 -24.48 -12.76 1.25
N ALA A 225 -24.40 -12.33 -0.01
CA ALA A 225 -25.42 -12.67 -1.02
C ALA A 225 -25.49 -14.19 -1.28
N ALA A 226 -24.33 -14.85 -1.25
CA ALA A 226 -24.27 -16.31 -1.35
C ALA A 226 -24.92 -17.02 -0.14
N LYS A 227 -24.99 -16.39 1.04
CA LYS A 227 -25.70 -16.93 2.23
C LYS A 227 -27.22 -16.90 2.06
N ILE A 228 -27.75 -15.81 1.52
CA ILE A 228 -29.20 -15.64 1.33
C ILE A 228 -29.75 -16.64 0.31
N THR A 229 -28.99 -16.90 -0.76
CA THR A 229 -29.41 -17.87 -1.79
C THR A 229 -29.52 -19.29 -1.24
N GLU A 230 -28.59 -19.71 -0.37
CA GLU A 230 -28.63 -21.05 0.26
C GLU A 230 -29.81 -21.21 1.23
N MET A 231 -30.15 -20.19 2.03
CA MET A 231 -31.30 -20.25 2.94
C MET A 231 -32.62 -20.45 2.18
N ASN A 232 -32.81 -19.72 1.08
CA ASN A 232 -34.03 -19.83 0.28
C ASN A 232 -34.16 -21.20 -0.41
N THR A 233 -33.05 -21.84 -0.80
CA THR A 233 -33.07 -23.19 -1.40
C THR A 233 -33.20 -24.33 -0.39
N SER A 234 -32.97 -24.08 0.90
CA SER A 234 -33.15 -25.08 1.97
C SER A 234 -34.56 -25.08 2.57
N GLU A 235 -35.38 -24.09 2.21
CA GLU A 235 -36.78 -23.96 2.62
C GLU A 235 -37.78 -24.47 1.55
N GLU A 236 -37.29 -24.93 0.40
CA GLU A 236 -38.04 -25.66 -0.64
C GLU A 236 -37.78 -27.18 -0.56
#